data_AF-A0A7C4QTZ1-F1
#
_entry.id   AF-A0A7C4QTZ1-F1
#
_cell.length_a   1.000
_cell.length_b   1.000
_cell.length_c   1.000
_cell.angle_alpha   90.00
_cell.angle_beta   90.00
_cell.angle_gamma   90.00
#
_symmetry.space_group_name_H-M   'P 1'
#
loop_
_entity.id
_entity.type
_entity.pdbx_description
1 polymer ?
#
loop_
_entity_poly.entity_id
_entity_poly.type
_entity_poly.pdbx_seq_one_letter_code
_entity_poly.pdbx_strand_id
1 'polypeptide(L)'
;MSGEHLPKRHFRLPLIVTGIVLALALIIGLAGVTWIHRAKISDRRKVERAKMLGAGVAGMVCLVIAPFWLVGAAKVGRERRAARQNPPATPQG
;
A
#
# COMPACT_ATOMS: atom_id res chain seq x y z
N MET A 1 -20.22 -26.94 9.30
CA MET A 1 -19.90 -26.01 8.20
C MET A 1 -18.80 -25.08 8.68
N SER A 2 -17.67 -25.13 7.99
CA SER A 2 -16.35 -24.67 8.44
C SER A 2 -16.36 -23.22 8.91
N GLY A 3 -15.91 -23.02 10.16
CA GLY A 3 -15.55 -21.71 10.68
C GLY A 3 -14.41 -21.14 9.85
N GLU A 4 -14.69 -20.09 9.08
CA GLU A 4 -13.67 -19.18 8.60
C GLU A 4 -13.08 -18.45 9.81
N HIS A 5 -12.10 -19.08 10.45
CA HIS A 5 -11.08 -18.35 11.18
C HIS A 5 -10.47 -17.38 10.16
N LEU A 6 -10.94 -16.13 10.15
CA LEU A 6 -10.27 -15.02 9.50
C LEU A 6 -9.27 -14.44 10.51
N PRO A 7 -8.03 -14.96 10.63
CA PRO A 7 -6.98 -14.08 11.10
C PRO A 7 -6.95 -12.90 10.13
N LYS A 8 -6.56 -11.69 10.55
CA LYS A 8 -6.25 -10.53 9.67
C LYS A 8 -7.36 -9.48 9.41
N ARG A 9 -8.37 -9.30 10.27
CA ARG A 9 -9.28 -8.15 10.11
C ARG A 9 -8.55 -6.78 10.16
N HIS A 10 -7.41 -6.71 10.87
CA HIS A 10 -6.56 -5.52 11.01
C HIS A 10 -5.81 -5.08 9.74
N PHE A 11 -5.58 -5.97 8.76
CA PHE A 11 -4.83 -5.66 7.54
C PHE A 11 -5.70 -5.54 6.28
N ARG A 12 -7.02 -5.81 6.38
CA ARG A 12 -7.93 -5.70 5.23
C ARG A 12 -7.96 -4.28 4.66
N LEU A 13 -8.03 -3.27 5.54
CA LEU A 13 -8.10 -1.87 5.13
C LEU A 13 -6.83 -1.42 4.37
N PRO A 14 -5.60 -1.59 4.89
CA PRO A 14 -4.40 -1.22 4.14
C PRO A 14 -4.23 -2.02 2.84
N LEU A 15 -4.62 -3.30 2.81
CA LEU A 15 -4.58 -4.11 1.59
C LEU A 15 -5.53 -3.60 0.50
N ILE A 16 -6.78 -3.29 0.85
CA ILE A 16 -7.78 -2.77 -0.09
C ILE A 16 -7.32 -1.40 -0.63
N VAL A 17 -6.87 -0.50 0.26
CA VAL A 17 -6.37 0.82 -0.13
C VAL A 17 -5.17 0.69 -1.06
N THR A 18 -4.22 -0.19 -0.74
CA THR A 18 -3.06 -0.47 -1.61
C THR A 18 -3.51 -0.95 -2.98
N GLY A 19 -4.45 -1.90 -3.07
CA GLY A 19 -4.95 -2.41 -4.34
C GLY A 19 -5.61 -1.33 -5.21
N ILE A 20 -6.48 -0.51 -4.62
CA ILE A 20 -7.16 0.59 -5.34
C ILE A 20 -6.17 1.64 -5.81
N VAL A 21 -5.26 2.08 -4.94
CA VAL A 21 -4.26 3.10 -5.26
C VAL A 21 -3.29 2.60 -6.32
N LEU A 22 -2.87 1.33 -6.26
CA LEU A 22 -2.00 0.73 -7.28
C LEU A 22 -2.70 0.67 -8.65
N ALA A 23 -3.98 0.26 -8.68
CA ALA A 23 -4.76 0.24 -9.93
C ALA A 23 -4.88 1.64 -10.53
N LEU A 24 -5.19 2.65 -9.72
CA LEU A 24 -5.24 4.05 -10.16
C LEU A 24 -3.87 4.54 -10.66
N ALA A 25 -2.79 4.22 -9.95
CA ALA A 25 -1.44 4.59 -10.34
C ALA A 25 -1.05 4.01 -11.70
N LEU A 26 -1.44 2.75 -11.99
CA LEU A 26 -1.23 2.13 -13.28
C LEU A 26 -2.00 2.84 -14.39
N ILE A 27 -3.28 3.17 -14.16
CA ILE A 27 -4.11 3.92 -15.12
C ILE A 27 -3.49 5.28 -15.44
N ILE A 28 -3.11 6.04 -14.40
CA ILE A 28 -2.49 7.36 -14.54
C ILE A 28 -1.12 7.26 -15.23
N GLY A 29 -0.30 6.28 -14.85
CA GLY A 29 0.99 6.02 -15.47
C GLY A 29 0.87 5.70 -16.96
N LEU A 30 -0.05 4.82 -17.34
CA LEU A 30 -0.30 4.45 -18.74
C LEU A 30 -0.80 5.65 -19.55
N ALA A 31 -1.76 6.41 -19.00
CA ALA A 31 -2.29 7.61 -19.64
C ALA A 31 -1.19 8.67 -19.82
N GLY A 32 -0.38 8.92 -18.79
CA GLY A 32 0.73 9.87 -18.83
C GLY A 32 1.81 9.49 -19.84
N VAL A 33 2.22 8.23 -19.88
CA VAL A 33 3.19 7.73 -20.87
C VAL A 33 2.63 7.85 -22.28
N THR A 34 1.36 7.48 -22.51
CA THR A 34 0.69 7.61 -23.80
C THR A 34 0.65 9.06 -24.28
N TRP A 35 0.37 9.99 -23.37
CA TRP A 35 0.37 11.42 -23.65
C TRP A 35 1.76 11.95 -24.00
N ILE A 36 2.79 11.56 -23.25
CA ILE A 36 4.19 11.90 -23.52
C ILE A 36 4.64 11.33 -24.87
N HIS A 37 4.23 10.10 -25.20
CA HIS A 37 4.61 9.46 -26.45
C HIS A 37 4.02 10.20 -27.66
N ARG A 38 2.76 10.65 -27.57
CA ARG A 38 2.10 11.43 -28.65
C ARG A 38 2.65 12.84 -28.81
N ALA A 39 3.34 13.38 -27.80
CA ALA A 39 3.91 14.71 -27.90
C ALA A 39 5.09 14.74 -28.89
N LYS A 40 5.08 15.71 -29.83
CA LYS A 40 6.18 15.96 -30.77
C LYS A 40 7.37 16.65 -30.08
N ILE A 41 8.02 15.93 -29.17
CA ILE A 41 9.21 16.38 -28.43
C ILE A 41 10.36 15.40 -28.71
N SER A 42 11.61 15.85 -28.54
CA SER A 42 12.78 14.97 -28.66
C SER A 42 12.73 13.81 -27.67
N ASP A 43 13.24 12.65 -28.09
CA ASP A 43 13.12 11.42 -27.30
C ASP A 43 13.83 11.52 -25.95
N ARG A 44 14.93 12.29 -25.87
CA ARG A 44 15.60 12.60 -24.60
C ARG A 44 14.67 13.30 -23.61
N ARG A 45 13.87 14.29 -24.06
CA ARG A 45 12.89 14.98 -23.19
C ARG A 45 11.70 14.10 -22.84
N LYS A 46 11.29 13.17 -23.71
CA LYS A 46 10.23 12.20 -23.41
C LYS A 46 10.65 11.27 -22.28
N VAL A 47 11.88 10.73 -22.32
CA VAL A 47 12.42 9.86 -21.27
C VAL A 47 12.52 10.62 -19.94
N GLU A 48 13.01 11.86 -19.96
CA GLU A 48 13.14 12.68 -18.75
C GLU A 48 11.77 12.99 -18.12
N ARG A 49 10.77 13.35 -18.94
CA ARG A 49 9.38 13.54 -18.47
C ARG A 49 8.76 12.25 -17.96
N ALA A 50 8.99 11.11 -18.62
CA ALA A 50 8.48 9.82 -18.16
C ALA A 50 9.10 9.41 -16.81
N LYS A 51 10.40 9.66 -16.61
CA LYS A 51 11.07 9.45 -15.32
C LYS A 51 10.50 10.35 -14.23
N MET A 52 10.32 11.64 -14.50
CA MET A 52 9.70 12.58 -13.55
C MET A 52 8.27 12.18 -13.21
N LEU A 53 7.47 11.78 -14.22
CA LEU A 53 6.11 11.30 -14.02
C LEU A 53 6.09 10.03 -13.15
N GLY A 54 6.96 9.07 -13.44
CA GLY A 54 7.11 7.84 -12.65
C GLY A 54 7.51 8.12 -11.21
N ALA A 55 8.50 8.98 -10.97
CA ALA A 55 8.93 9.37 -9.63
C ALA A 55 7.82 10.09 -8.85
N GLY A 56 7.11 11.01 -9.50
CA GLY A 56 5.99 11.73 -8.90
C GLY A 56 4.83 10.80 -8.51
N VAL A 57 4.43 9.91 -9.42
CA VAL A 57 3.37 8.92 -9.16
C VAL A 57 3.79 7.98 -8.04
N ALA A 58 5.01 7.42 -8.07
CA ALA A 58 5.50 6.52 -7.04
C ALA A 58 5.56 7.19 -5.65
N GLY A 59 6.05 8.44 -5.58
CA GLY A 59 6.09 9.21 -4.34
C GLY A 59 4.69 9.46 -3.77
N MET A 60 3.74 9.83 -4.62
CA MET A 60 2.35 10.10 -4.21
C MET A 60 1.65 8.82 -3.72
N VAL A 61 1.82 7.71 -4.44
CA VAL A 61 1.33 6.38 -4.03
C VAL A 61 1.86 5.99 -2.65
N CYS A 62 3.17 6.15 -2.42
CA CYS A 62 3.79 5.89 -1.11
C CYS A 62 3.21 6.76 0.00
N LEU A 63 3.04 8.06 -0.25
CA LEU A 63 2.46 8.99 0.74
C LEU A 63 1.02 8.62 1.12
N VAL A 64 0.23 8.12 0.16
CA VAL A 64 -1.14 7.68 0.43
C VAL A 64 -1.18 6.35 1.17
N ILE A 65 -0.35 5.38 0.79
CA ILE A 65 -0.39 4.01 1.36
C ILE A 65 0.26 3.93 2.75
N ALA A 66 1.39 4.62 2.94
CA ALA A 66 2.18 4.58 4.18
C ALA A 66 1.36 4.78 5.48
N PRO A 67 0.49 5.80 5.62
CA PRO A 67 -0.26 6.01 6.86
C PRO A 67 -1.19 4.83 7.21
N PHE A 68 -1.81 4.18 6.22
CA PHE A 68 -2.71 3.05 6.49
C PHE A 68 -1.94 1.82 6.99
N TRP A 69 -0.76 1.58 6.45
CA TRP A 69 0.12 0.51 6.93
C TRP A 69 0.70 0.83 8.30
N LEU A 70 1.05 2.08 8.57
CA LEU A 70 1.55 2.52 9.88
C LEU A 70 0.51 2.31 10.99
N VAL A 71 -0.76 2.67 10.73
CA VAL A 71 -1.87 2.45 11.67
C VAL A 71 -2.13 0.96 11.91
N GLY A 72 -2.09 0.14 10.85
CA GLY A 72 -2.22 -1.31 10.96
C GLY A 72 -1.11 -1.93 11.81
N ALA A 73 0.14 -1.58 11.54
CA ALA A 73 1.30 -2.05 12.28
C ALA A 73 1.28 -1.61 13.75
N ALA A 74 0.88 -0.36 14.03
CA ALA A 74 0.78 0.16 15.39
C ALA A 74 -0.29 -0.58 16.22
N LYS A 75 -1.43 -0.93 15.62
CA LYS A 75 -2.46 -1.76 16.30
C LYS A 75 -1.93 -3.14 16.65
N VAL A 76 -1.30 -3.82 15.69
CA VAL A 76 -0.72 -5.16 15.92
C VAL A 76 0.39 -5.13 16.97
N GLY A 77 1.21 -4.08 16.98
CA GLY A 77 2.24 -3.88 18.00
C GLY A 77 1.66 -3.75 19.42
N ARG A 78 0.55 -3.01 19.57
CA ARG A 78 -0.16 -2.88 20.86
C ARG A 78 -0.79 -4.20 21.30
N GLU A 79 -1.44 -4.92 20.41
CA GLU A 79 -2.03 -6.24 20.71
C GLU A 79 -0.98 -7.26 21.15
N ARG A 80 0.18 -7.29 20.48
CA ARG A 80 1.30 -8.15 20.88
C ARG A 80 1.89 -7.79 22.24
N ARG A 81 1.93 -6.51 22.60
CA ARG A 81 2.40 -6.06 23.92
C ARG A 81 1.38 -6.39 25.02
N ALA A 82 0.09 -6.19 24.77
CA ALA A 82 -0.99 -6.54 25.69
C ALA A 82 -1.04 -8.06 25.97
N ALA A 83 -0.84 -8.90 24.94
CA ALA A 83 -0.78 -10.36 25.09
C ALA A 83 0.45 -10.85 25.88
N ARG A 84 1.54 -10.07 25.93
CA ARG A 84 2.72 -10.38 26.76
C ARG A 84 2.55 -9.93 28.22
N GLN A 85 1.73 -8.92 28.47
CA GLN A 85 1.47 -8.39 29.82
C GLN A 85 0.36 -9.17 30.54
N ASN A 86 -0.58 -9.76 29.80
CA ASN A 86 -1.57 -10.70 30.33
C ASN A 86 -1.35 -12.08 29.70
N PRO A 87 -0.33 -12.84 30.13
CA PRO A 87 -0.21 -14.24 29.71
C PRO A 87 -1.48 -14.99 30.16
N PRO A 88 -2.10 -15.81 29.29
CA PRO A 88 -3.18 -16.68 29.72
C PRO A 88 -2.66 -17.56 30.85
N ALA A 89 -3.43 -17.68 31.94
CA ALA A 89 -3.09 -18.55 33.05
C ALA A 89 -2.77 -19.93 32.49
N THR A 90 -1.51 -20.36 32.65
CA THR A 90 -1.07 -21.70 32.30
C THR A 90 -1.98 -22.67 33.03
N PRO A 91 -2.69 -23.59 32.33
CA PRO A 91 -3.33 -24.69 33.01
C PRO A 91 -2.19 -25.52 33.62
N GLN A 92 -1.99 -25.40 34.93
CA GLN A 92 -1.13 -26.29 35.69
C GLN A 92 -1.83 -27.64 35.70
N GLY A 93 -1.35 -28.55 34.84
CA GLY A 93 -1.62 -29.98 34.89
C GLY A 93 -0.38 -30.70 35.36
#